data_AF-A0A8T1S910-F1
#
_entry.id   AF-A0A8T1S910-F1
#
_cell.length_a   1.000
_cell.length_b   1.000
_cell.length_c   1.000
_cell.angle_alpha   90.00
_cell.angle_beta   90.00
_cell.angle_gamma   90.00
#
_symmetry.space_group_name_H-M   'P 1'
#
loop_
_entity.id
_entity.type
_entity.pdbx_description
1 polymer ?
#
loop_
_entity_poly.entity_id
_entity_poly.type
_entity_poly.pdbx_seq_one_letter_code
_entity_poly.pdbx_strand_id
1 'polypeptide(L)'
;MSTHNIGVSRHSVLPPIVPDSDKKFLDSIQRYIITEIENVGCTEQGPAEEYYIIYRNVFDKIIEHITVYKNILTSIKQEYDAFIEAIKKGQRNAFYLHGKLKVLASEPTTLIYYRKRTIQLEDKIKVIERNSARIQNLILKIRNIKKVPSTEALMPRKKINPAKPLPGLTVKESLSLDALSRYLAQLEGRVRELKADMISKYIPLESKAGLEQELKHSLELRDKAEAVNEKLRLSYNRITLVANAVSVWAKSDKSTSLQELLSQVMEKKEVVKAAAAFSISHIFEHDPSKSKEAEDLLEYIERFNELFSYGQYEAAAVYAANCPRGILRNEETMMKFKALGAVKGRILPLLRYFEALISSSAAVRHPLCAAMTLEAIKCALCEKQFNLVMHWVTQQRLTFCEAAGDVIYDYGEVEPFNQSKCLALAQIAYSQCGVHKKAALCLCKQGQICGAMDYIQQFKHLTL
;
A
#
# COMPACT_ATOMS: atom_id res chain seq x y z
N MET A 1 3.71 89.51 -14.63
CA MET A 1 4.08 89.83 -13.25
C MET A 1 5.22 88.93 -12.83
N SER A 2 6.34 89.53 -12.43
CA SER A 2 7.55 88.89 -11.93
C SER A 2 7.28 87.97 -10.75
N THR A 3 8.06 86.90 -10.62
CA THR A 3 8.66 86.51 -9.32
C THR A 3 9.89 85.64 -9.54
N HIS A 4 11.04 86.27 -9.30
CA HIS A 4 12.23 85.75 -8.62
C HIS A 4 12.86 84.42 -9.08
N ASN A 5 13.84 84.55 -9.97
CA ASN A 5 15.02 83.69 -9.96
C ASN A 5 15.76 83.88 -8.63
N ILE A 6 15.56 82.96 -7.67
CA ILE A 6 16.42 82.83 -6.50
C ILE A 6 17.67 82.09 -6.99
N GLY A 7 18.76 82.84 -7.14
CA GLY A 7 20.09 82.29 -7.36
C GLY A 7 20.49 81.44 -6.15
N VAL A 8 20.28 80.13 -6.25
CA VAL A 8 20.88 79.18 -5.31
C VAL A 8 22.36 79.13 -5.64
N SER A 9 23.19 79.63 -4.72
CA SER A 9 24.64 79.56 -4.83
C SER A 9 25.06 78.12 -5.07
N ARG A 10 25.64 77.84 -6.24
CA ARG A 10 26.35 76.58 -6.50
C ARG A 10 27.58 76.58 -5.60
N HIS A 11 27.42 76.08 -4.37
CA HIS A 11 28.57 75.65 -3.60
C HIS A 11 29.26 74.59 -4.45
N SER A 12 30.49 74.86 -4.86
CA SER A 12 31.39 73.86 -5.42
C SER A 12 31.54 72.79 -4.37
N VAL A 13 30.74 71.72 -4.49
CA VAL A 13 30.88 70.51 -3.70
C VAL A 13 32.29 70.02 -4.01
N LEU A 14 33.21 70.22 -3.06
CA LEU A 14 34.54 69.62 -3.12
C LEU A 14 34.35 68.12 -3.39
N PRO A 15 35.10 67.51 -4.32
CA PRO A 15 35.00 66.08 -4.56
C PRO A 15 35.17 65.39 -3.19
N PRO A 16 34.29 64.43 -2.85
CA PRO A 16 34.36 63.77 -1.56
C PRO A 16 35.77 63.24 -1.37
N ILE A 17 36.43 63.63 -0.27
CA ILE A 17 37.73 63.10 0.11
C ILE A 17 37.47 61.67 0.56
N VAL A 18 37.50 60.75 -0.39
CA VAL A 18 37.32 59.32 -0.13
C VAL A 18 38.57 58.85 0.62
N PRO A 19 38.44 58.33 1.86
CA PRO A 19 39.55 57.71 2.55
C PRO A 19 40.18 56.62 1.69
N ASP A 20 41.51 56.49 1.69
CA ASP A 20 42.21 55.46 0.92
C ASP A 20 41.75 54.03 1.26
N SER A 21 41.20 53.82 2.47
CA SER A 21 40.54 52.58 2.89
C SER A 21 39.31 52.26 2.05
N ASP A 22 38.45 53.26 1.84
CA ASP A 22 37.16 53.12 1.18
C ASP A 22 37.36 52.92 -0.32
N LYS A 23 38.39 53.56 -0.89
CA LYS A 23 38.80 53.35 -2.29
C LYS A 23 39.27 51.92 -2.53
N LYS A 24 40.14 51.40 -1.66
CA LYS A 24 40.61 49.99 -1.72
C LYS A 24 39.47 49.00 -1.53
N PHE A 25 38.49 49.31 -0.68
CA PHE A 25 37.31 48.50 -0.45
C PHE A 25 36.39 48.45 -1.69
N LEU A 26 36.10 49.60 -2.30
CA LEU A 26 35.32 49.68 -3.54
C LEU A 26 35.99 48.91 -4.68
N ASP A 27 37.31 49.03 -4.84
CA ASP A 27 38.09 48.26 -5.82
C ASP A 27 38.05 46.75 -5.52
N SER A 28 37.94 46.35 -4.26
CA SER A 28 37.77 44.95 -3.87
C SER A 28 36.37 44.42 -4.19
N ILE A 29 35.32 45.22 -3.96
CA ILE A 29 33.94 44.85 -4.30
C ILE A 29 33.77 44.76 -5.82
N GLN A 30 34.31 45.72 -6.56
CA GLN A 30 34.18 45.74 -8.01
C GLN A 30 34.88 44.53 -8.65
N ARG A 31 36.06 44.16 -8.15
CA ARG A 31 36.73 42.90 -8.55
C ARG A 31 35.89 41.67 -8.22
N TYR A 32 35.32 41.60 -7.01
CA TYR A 32 34.44 40.49 -6.60
C TYR A 32 33.21 40.36 -7.52
N ILE A 33 32.56 41.47 -7.87
CA ILE A 33 31.41 41.48 -8.79
C ILE A 33 31.81 40.94 -10.16
N ILE A 34 32.92 41.42 -10.72
CA ILE A 34 33.39 40.98 -12.04
C ILE A 34 33.71 39.48 -12.04
N THR A 35 34.45 39.00 -11.03
CA THR A 35 34.81 37.59 -10.92
C THR A 35 33.59 36.68 -10.72
N GLU A 36 32.63 37.06 -9.87
CA GLU A 36 31.41 36.25 -9.68
C GLU A 36 30.49 36.27 -10.92
N ILE A 37 30.38 37.40 -11.62
CA ILE A 37 29.62 37.46 -12.87
C ILE A 37 30.27 36.60 -13.97
N GLU A 38 31.60 36.61 -14.06
CA GLU A 38 32.36 35.74 -14.96
C GLU A 38 32.20 34.25 -14.59
N ASN A 39 32.20 33.91 -13.30
CA ASN A 39 32.01 32.54 -12.81
C ASN A 39 30.63 31.97 -13.12
N VAL A 40 29.59 32.80 -13.05
CA VAL A 40 28.21 32.40 -13.36
C VAL A 40 27.96 32.38 -14.88
N GLY A 41 28.93 32.80 -15.71
CA GLY A 41 28.89 32.62 -17.16
C GLY A 41 27.78 33.40 -17.87
N CYS A 42 27.37 34.54 -17.31
CA CYS A 42 26.24 35.32 -17.82
C CYS A 42 26.67 36.42 -18.81
N THR A 43 26.04 36.45 -19.99
CA THR A 43 26.00 37.64 -20.88
C THR A 43 25.00 38.68 -20.34
N GLU A 44 24.89 39.87 -20.96
CA GLU A 44 24.03 41.00 -20.49
C GLU A 44 22.54 40.67 -20.23
N GLN A 45 22.10 39.43 -20.51
CA GLN A 45 20.77 38.87 -20.29
C GLN A 45 20.79 37.50 -19.57
N GLY A 46 21.66 37.35 -18.57
CA GLY A 46 21.66 36.16 -17.70
C GLY A 46 20.46 36.07 -16.73
N PRO A 47 20.31 34.93 -16.01
CA PRO A 47 19.20 34.71 -15.08
C PRO A 47 19.18 35.76 -13.96
N ALA A 48 18.08 36.53 -13.88
CA ALA A 48 17.93 37.60 -12.90
C ALA A 48 18.12 37.14 -11.43
N GLU A 49 17.90 35.85 -11.16
CA GLU A 49 18.09 35.26 -9.83
C GLU A 49 19.54 35.19 -9.37
N GLU A 50 20.48 34.91 -10.29
CA GLU A 50 21.88 34.71 -9.94
C GLU A 50 22.56 36.08 -9.73
N TYR A 51 22.21 37.06 -10.56
CA TYR A 51 22.58 38.46 -10.33
C TYR A 51 22.08 38.98 -8.99
N TYR A 52 20.82 38.68 -8.62
CA TYR A 52 20.27 39.07 -7.33
C TYR A 52 21.10 38.51 -6.16
N ILE A 53 21.56 37.27 -6.23
CA ILE A 53 22.37 36.66 -5.17
C ILE A 53 23.73 37.36 -5.05
N ILE A 54 24.38 37.66 -6.18
CA ILE A 54 25.67 38.37 -6.19
C ILE A 54 25.52 39.77 -5.57
N TYR A 55 24.54 40.55 -6.03
CA TYR A 55 24.31 41.91 -5.53
C TYR A 55 23.85 41.94 -4.06
N ARG A 56 23.08 40.94 -3.62
CA ARG A 56 22.71 40.77 -2.21
C ARG A 56 23.93 40.57 -1.33
N ASN A 57 24.86 39.71 -1.74
CA ASN A 57 26.10 39.46 -1.01
C ASN A 57 27.03 40.69 -1.00
N VAL A 58 27.06 41.47 -2.08
CA VAL A 58 27.79 42.74 -2.13
C VAL A 58 27.18 43.75 -1.16
N PHE A 59 25.85 43.85 -1.11
CA PHE A 59 25.16 44.77 -0.22
C PHE A 59 25.43 44.44 1.25
N ASP A 60 25.53 43.16 1.59
CA ASP A 60 25.95 42.70 2.92
C ASP A 60 27.37 43.16 3.27
N LYS A 61 28.33 43.02 2.34
CA LYS A 61 29.70 43.53 2.52
C LYS A 61 29.73 45.05 2.75
N ILE A 62 28.87 45.81 2.08
CA ILE A 62 28.76 47.27 2.25
C ILE A 62 28.20 47.62 3.64
N ILE A 63 27.19 46.89 4.11
CA ILE A 63 26.61 47.05 5.45
C ILE A 63 27.64 46.77 6.55
N GLU A 64 28.52 45.78 6.34
CA GLU A 64 29.60 45.45 7.28
C GLU A 64 30.68 46.53 7.34
N HIS A 65 31.04 47.12 6.19
CA HIS A 65 32.08 48.15 6.09
C HIS A 65 31.62 49.52 6.64
N ILE A 66 30.38 49.93 6.35
CA ILE A 66 29.84 51.25 6.73
C ILE A 66 28.99 51.11 7.99
N THR A 67 29.66 51.06 9.15
CA THR A 67 29.02 50.83 10.45
C THR A 67 28.10 51.98 10.90
N VAL A 68 28.39 53.22 10.48
CA VAL A 68 27.64 54.43 10.86
C VAL A 68 26.20 54.42 10.32
N TYR A 69 26.01 53.93 9.09
CA TYR A 69 24.70 53.87 8.43
C TYR A 69 24.10 52.46 8.41
N LYS A 70 24.68 51.54 9.18
CA LYS A 70 24.30 50.11 9.20
C LYS A 70 22.80 49.90 9.35
N ASN A 71 22.16 50.61 10.28
CA ASN A 71 20.72 50.47 10.54
C ASN A 71 19.87 50.89 9.34
N ILE A 72 20.22 52.02 8.71
CA ILE A 72 19.49 52.55 7.55
C ILE A 72 19.67 51.61 6.34
N LEU A 73 20.91 51.18 6.07
CA LEU A 73 21.19 50.26 4.97
C LEU A 73 20.53 48.89 5.17
N THR A 74 20.46 48.41 6.41
CA THR A 74 19.74 47.16 6.73
C THR A 74 18.24 47.29 6.49
N SER A 75 17.62 48.40 6.90
CA SER A 75 16.19 48.65 6.63
C SER A 75 15.91 48.76 5.13
N ILE A 76 16.78 49.46 4.37
CA ILE A 76 16.67 49.53 2.91
C ILE A 76 16.74 48.12 2.30
N LYS A 77 17.72 47.31 2.72
CA LYS A 77 17.84 45.93 2.23
C LYS A 77 16.58 45.11 2.50
N GLN A 78 16.02 45.21 3.71
CA GLN A 78 14.81 44.49 4.11
C GLN A 78 13.60 44.84 3.23
N GLU A 79 13.40 46.11 2.89
CA GLU A 79 12.32 46.55 1.99
C GLU A 79 12.47 45.95 0.58
N TYR A 80 13.68 45.98 0.02
CA TYR A 80 13.94 45.37 -1.29
C TYR A 80 13.79 43.85 -1.28
N ASP A 81 14.28 43.17 -0.25
CA ASP A 81 14.13 41.72 -0.09
C ASP A 81 12.63 41.33 0.02
N ALA A 82 11.85 42.08 0.80
CA ALA A 82 10.41 41.86 0.93
C ALA A 82 9.66 42.08 -0.40
N PHE A 83 10.02 43.12 -1.16
CA PHE A 83 9.43 43.41 -2.47
C PHE A 83 9.73 42.29 -3.48
N ILE A 84 10.98 41.84 -3.54
CA ILE A 84 11.40 40.75 -4.44
C ILE A 84 10.70 39.44 -4.06
N GLU A 85 10.58 39.14 -2.76
CA GLU A 85 9.86 37.97 -2.29
C GLU A 85 8.36 38.01 -2.66
N ALA A 86 7.73 39.19 -2.55
CA ALA A 86 6.35 39.39 -2.98
C ALA A 86 6.15 39.11 -4.48
N ILE A 87 7.08 39.58 -5.33
CA ILE A 87 7.05 39.30 -6.78
C ILE A 87 7.19 37.80 -7.04
N LYS A 88 8.18 37.13 -6.42
CA LYS A 88 8.40 35.68 -6.59
C LYS A 88 7.19 34.87 -6.13
N LYS A 89 6.56 35.26 -5.03
CA LYS A 89 5.32 34.63 -4.55
C LYS A 89 4.18 34.83 -5.54
N GLY A 90 4.04 36.01 -6.12
CA GLY A 90 3.07 36.31 -7.18
C GLY A 90 3.24 35.41 -8.41
N GLN A 91 4.47 35.26 -8.91
CA GLN A 91 4.78 34.39 -10.05
C GLN A 91 4.46 32.92 -9.78
N ARG A 92 4.83 32.39 -8.60
CA ARG A 92 4.50 31.01 -8.20
C ARG A 92 2.99 30.79 -8.14
N ASN A 93 2.26 31.75 -7.57
CA ASN A 93 0.79 31.69 -7.48
C ASN A 93 0.15 31.71 -8.87
N ALA A 94 0.63 32.56 -9.77
CA ALA A 94 0.13 32.63 -11.15
C ALA A 94 0.37 31.32 -11.91
N PHE A 95 1.56 30.73 -11.79
CA PHE A 95 1.89 29.44 -12.39
C PHE A 95 0.97 28.32 -11.86
N TYR A 96 0.77 28.26 -10.54
CA TYR A 96 -0.12 27.29 -9.91
C TYR A 96 -1.58 27.43 -10.38
N LEU A 97 -2.10 28.66 -10.39
CA LEU A 97 -3.47 28.94 -10.85
C LEU A 97 -3.65 28.60 -12.33
N HIS A 98 -2.66 28.92 -13.16
CA HIS A 98 -2.68 28.56 -14.57
C HIS A 98 -2.68 27.05 -14.78
N GLY A 99 -1.86 26.31 -14.04
CA GLY A 99 -1.86 24.85 -14.05
C GLY A 99 -3.22 24.26 -13.65
N LYS A 100 -3.82 24.78 -12.56
CA LYS A 100 -5.16 24.36 -12.11
C LYS A 100 -6.24 24.65 -13.16
N LEU A 101 -6.19 25.83 -13.78
CA LEU A 101 -7.14 26.20 -14.84
C LEU A 101 -7.00 25.33 -16.07
N LYS A 102 -5.78 24.94 -16.46
CA LYS A 102 -5.52 24.02 -17.57
C LYS A 102 -6.09 22.62 -17.30
N VAL A 103 -5.99 22.14 -16.06
CA VAL A 103 -6.59 20.87 -15.65
C VAL A 103 -8.12 20.95 -15.73
N LEU A 104 -8.73 21.98 -15.14
CA LEU A 104 -10.18 22.19 -15.18
C LEU A 104 -10.70 22.34 -16.61
N ALA A 105 -9.95 23.02 -17.49
CA ALA A 105 -10.30 23.15 -18.91
C ALA A 105 -10.22 21.82 -19.68
N SER A 106 -9.48 20.83 -19.18
CA SER A 106 -9.38 19.49 -19.77
C SER A 106 -10.46 18.51 -19.29
N GLU A 107 -11.10 18.77 -18.14
CA GLU A 107 -12.19 17.94 -17.59
C GLU A 107 -13.36 17.69 -18.58
N PRO A 108 -13.79 18.68 -19.40
CA PRO A 108 -14.83 18.46 -20.40
C PRO A 108 -14.45 17.40 -21.45
N THR A 109 -13.17 17.30 -21.82
CA THR A 109 -12.72 16.29 -22.80
C THR A 109 -12.76 14.89 -22.20
N THR A 110 -12.30 14.74 -20.97
CA THR A 110 -12.39 13.49 -20.19
C THR A 110 -13.84 13.05 -19.99
N LEU A 111 -14.74 13.99 -19.69
CA LEU A 111 -16.18 13.73 -19.56
C LEU A 111 -16.82 13.25 -20.87
N ILE A 112 -16.39 13.78 -22.02
CA ILE A 112 -16.83 13.29 -23.34
C ILE A 112 -16.37 11.83 -23.56
N TYR A 113 -15.13 11.48 -23.21
CA TYR A 113 -14.64 10.11 -23.31
C TYR A 113 -15.45 9.15 -22.43
N TYR A 114 -15.73 9.52 -21.19
CA TYR A 114 -16.53 8.70 -20.29
C TYR A 114 -17.96 8.51 -20.81
N ARG A 115 -18.63 9.57 -21.28
CA ARG A 115 -19.96 9.45 -21.90
C ARG A 115 -19.96 8.49 -23.10
N LYS A 116 -18.96 8.58 -23.96
CA LYS A 116 -18.81 7.67 -25.11
C LYS A 116 -18.62 6.22 -24.64
N ARG A 117 -17.85 6.01 -23.57
CA ARG A 117 -17.62 4.68 -23.00
C ARG A 117 -18.88 4.10 -22.35
N THR A 118 -19.67 4.92 -21.66
CA THR A 118 -20.97 4.52 -21.08
C THR A 118 -21.91 3.99 -22.16
N ILE A 119 -22.07 4.73 -23.27
CA ILE A 119 -22.91 4.30 -24.41
C ILE A 119 -22.43 2.95 -24.96
N GLN A 120 -21.12 2.77 -25.15
CA GLN A 120 -20.55 1.51 -25.63
C GLN A 120 -20.83 0.34 -24.68
N LEU A 121 -20.81 0.58 -23.36
CA LEU A 121 -21.10 -0.44 -22.36
C LEU A 121 -22.59 -0.81 -22.36
N GLU A 122 -23.48 0.18 -22.43
CA GLU A 122 -24.93 -0.05 -22.55
C GLU A 122 -25.27 -0.91 -23.78
N ASP A 123 -24.65 -0.63 -24.92
CA ASP A 123 -24.87 -1.43 -26.14
C ASP A 123 -24.36 -2.88 -25.98
N LYS A 124 -23.21 -3.07 -25.34
CA LYS A 124 -22.70 -4.41 -25.02
C LYS A 124 -23.61 -5.17 -24.07
N ILE A 125 -24.12 -4.51 -23.03
CA ILE A 125 -25.05 -5.11 -22.07
C ILE A 125 -26.31 -5.60 -22.80
N LYS A 126 -26.91 -4.76 -23.66
CA LYS A 126 -28.09 -5.14 -24.47
C LYS A 126 -27.84 -6.38 -25.35
N VAL A 127 -26.64 -6.51 -25.93
CA VAL A 127 -26.27 -7.69 -26.73
C VAL A 127 -26.15 -8.93 -25.85
N ILE A 128 -25.52 -8.81 -24.68
CA ILE A 128 -25.37 -9.92 -23.73
C ILE A 128 -26.74 -10.38 -23.21
N GLU A 129 -27.62 -9.46 -22.85
CA GLU A 129 -28.98 -9.78 -22.39
C GLU A 129 -29.78 -10.57 -23.43
N ARG A 130 -29.73 -10.14 -24.71
CA ARG A 130 -30.35 -10.88 -25.81
C ARG A 130 -29.79 -12.30 -25.95
N ASN A 131 -28.47 -12.45 -25.83
CA ASN A 131 -27.83 -13.76 -25.91
C ASN A 131 -28.21 -14.65 -24.72
N SER A 132 -28.21 -14.09 -23.50
CA SER A 132 -28.61 -14.79 -22.28
C SER A 132 -30.06 -15.29 -22.37
N ALA A 133 -30.99 -14.45 -22.84
CA ALA A 133 -32.37 -14.86 -23.08
C ALA A 133 -32.49 -16.00 -24.10
N ARG A 134 -31.68 -15.96 -25.17
CA ARG A 134 -31.64 -17.02 -26.18
C ARG A 134 -31.14 -18.34 -25.58
N ILE A 135 -30.09 -18.30 -24.78
CA ILE A 135 -29.52 -19.48 -24.10
C ILE A 135 -30.52 -20.08 -23.12
N GLN A 136 -31.19 -19.26 -22.30
CA GLN A 136 -32.22 -19.72 -21.38
C GLN A 136 -33.36 -20.45 -22.11
N ASN A 137 -33.82 -19.91 -23.24
CA ASN A 137 -34.83 -20.57 -24.06
C ASN A 137 -34.36 -21.93 -24.62
N LEU A 138 -33.08 -22.06 -25.01
CA LEU A 138 -32.52 -23.33 -25.44
C LEU A 138 -32.44 -24.34 -24.29
N ILE A 139 -32.05 -23.90 -23.10
CA ILE A 139 -32.02 -24.74 -21.89
C ILE A 139 -33.41 -25.29 -21.59
N LEU A 140 -34.45 -24.45 -21.66
CA LEU A 140 -35.84 -24.88 -21.46
C LEU A 140 -36.27 -25.93 -22.50
N LYS A 141 -35.90 -25.75 -23.77
CA LYS A 141 -36.17 -26.75 -24.82
C LYS A 141 -35.48 -28.09 -24.54
N ILE A 142 -34.20 -28.08 -24.15
CA ILE A 142 -33.45 -29.29 -23.80
C ILE A 142 -34.07 -29.98 -22.58
N ARG A 143 -34.52 -29.21 -21.59
CA ARG A 143 -35.17 -29.74 -20.39
C ARG A 143 -36.50 -30.42 -20.68
N ASN A 144 -37.27 -29.88 -21.61
CA ASN A 144 -38.53 -30.49 -22.06
C ASN A 144 -38.29 -31.80 -22.83
N ILE A 145 -37.20 -31.89 -23.61
CA ILE A 145 -36.80 -33.12 -24.31
C ILE A 145 -36.35 -34.21 -23.31
N LYS A 146 -35.73 -33.84 -22.19
CA LYS A 146 -35.28 -34.78 -21.14
C LYS A 146 -36.39 -35.23 -20.17
N LYS A 147 -37.61 -34.67 -20.23
CA LYS A 147 -38.77 -35.13 -19.45
C LYS A 147 -39.45 -36.38 -20.06
N VAL A 148 -38.66 -37.39 -20.42
CA VAL A 148 -39.17 -38.77 -20.52
C VAL A 148 -39.00 -39.37 -19.11
N PRO A 149 -40.04 -39.99 -18.52
CA PRO A 149 -39.99 -40.36 -17.11
C PRO A 149 -38.99 -41.49 -16.89
N SER A 150 -37.92 -41.21 -16.16
CA SER A 150 -37.07 -42.22 -15.53
C SER A 150 -37.56 -42.42 -14.10
N THR A 151 -38.62 -43.22 -13.98
CA THR A 151 -38.91 -43.90 -12.72
C THR A 151 -37.95 -45.07 -12.65
N GLU A 152 -36.85 -44.93 -11.91
CA GLU A 152 -35.97 -46.05 -11.56
C GLU A 152 -36.72 -47.01 -10.62
N ALA A 153 -37.62 -47.81 -11.20
CA ALA A 153 -38.00 -49.07 -10.60
C ALA A 153 -36.86 -50.07 -10.84
N LEU A 154 -36.37 -50.68 -9.78
CA LEU A 154 -35.41 -51.79 -9.78
C LEU A 154 -35.76 -52.79 -10.89
N MET A 155 -34.96 -52.79 -11.95
CA MET A 155 -35.13 -53.74 -13.05
C MET A 155 -34.98 -55.16 -12.49
N PRO A 156 -35.92 -56.08 -12.76
CA PRO A 156 -35.81 -57.46 -12.32
C PRO A 156 -34.56 -58.09 -12.95
N ARG A 157 -33.74 -58.76 -12.14
CA ARG A 157 -32.55 -59.49 -12.60
C ARG A 157 -32.96 -60.50 -13.68
N LYS A 158 -32.62 -60.22 -14.94
CA LYS A 158 -32.82 -61.17 -16.04
C LYS A 158 -32.00 -62.43 -15.76
N LYS A 159 -32.58 -63.62 -15.96
CA LYS A 159 -31.84 -64.90 -15.89
C LYS A 159 -30.71 -64.88 -16.93
N ILE A 160 -29.47 -65.03 -16.49
CA ILE A 160 -28.28 -64.98 -17.34
C ILE A 160 -27.91 -66.40 -17.75
N ASN A 161 -27.70 -66.64 -19.05
CA ASN A 161 -27.16 -67.91 -19.54
C ASN A 161 -25.63 -67.92 -19.30
N PRO A 162 -25.09 -68.89 -18.55
CA PRO A 162 -23.67 -68.90 -18.16
C PRO A 162 -22.69 -69.12 -19.33
N ALA A 163 -23.18 -69.60 -20.49
CA ALA A 163 -22.35 -69.89 -21.66
C ALA A 163 -22.17 -68.70 -22.61
N LYS A 164 -22.83 -67.55 -22.37
CA LYS A 164 -22.66 -66.36 -23.23
C LYS A 164 -21.53 -65.49 -22.66
N PRO A 165 -20.51 -65.13 -23.47
CA PRO A 165 -19.45 -64.24 -23.01
C PRO A 165 -20.02 -62.86 -22.66
N LEU A 166 -19.61 -62.33 -21.52
CA LEU A 166 -20.00 -61.00 -21.08
C LEU A 166 -19.35 -59.95 -21.99
N PRO A 167 -20.08 -58.88 -22.38
CA PRO A 167 -19.52 -57.80 -23.19
C PRO A 167 -18.24 -57.24 -22.57
N GLY A 168 -17.13 -57.29 -23.30
CA GLY A 168 -15.82 -56.78 -22.86
C GLY A 168 -14.87 -57.81 -22.23
N LEU A 169 -15.29 -59.07 -22.03
CA LEU A 169 -14.40 -60.16 -21.61
C LEU A 169 -14.15 -61.16 -22.74
N THR A 170 -12.96 -61.76 -22.78
CA THR A 170 -12.70 -62.91 -23.66
C THR A 170 -13.39 -64.18 -23.14
N VAL A 171 -13.63 -65.16 -24.01
CA VAL A 171 -14.32 -66.42 -23.65
C VAL A 171 -13.62 -67.13 -22.49
N LYS A 172 -12.28 -67.13 -22.46
CA LYS A 172 -11.47 -67.74 -21.40
C LYS A 172 -11.64 -67.02 -20.05
N GLU A 173 -11.67 -65.69 -20.07
CA GLU A 173 -11.83 -64.88 -18.87
C GLU A 173 -13.26 -64.96 -18.32
N SER A 174 -14.26 -65.06 -19.21
CA SER A 174 -15.67 -65.19 -18.85
C SER A 174 -16.03 -66.51 -18.14
N LEU A 175 -15.13 -67.50 -18.20
CA LEU A 175 -15.26 -68.80 -17.54
C LEU A 175 -14.35 -68.93 -16.31
N SER A 176 -13.49 -67.95 -16.05
CA SER A 176 -12.58 -67.95 -14.90
C SER A 176 -13.12 -67.10 -13.75
N LEU A 177 -13.29 -67.72 -12.58
CA LEU A 177 -13.84 -67.07 -11.39
C LEU A 177 -13.01 -65.84 -10.98
N ASP A 178 -11.68 -65.95 -11.05
CA ASP A 178 -10.73 -64.89 -10.66
C ASP A 178 -10.70 -63.71 -11.63
N ALA A 179 -11.01 -63.89 -12.91
CA ALA A 179 -11.13 -62.75 -13.83
C ALA A 179 -12.48 -62.05 -13.65
N LEU A 180 -13.56 -62.81 -13.41
CA LEU A 180 -14.89 -62.27 -13.14
C LEU A 180 -14.93 -61.45 -11.84
N SER A 181 -14.28 -61.91 -10.77
CA SER A 181 -14.20 -61.18 -9.50
C SER A 181 -13.42 -59.86 -9.62
N ARG A 182 -12.29 -59.88 -10.32
CA ARG A 182 -11.49 -58.67 -10.62
C ARG A 182 -12.27 -57.66 -11.47
N TYR A 183 -12.98 -58.13 -12.49
CA TYR A 183 -13.79 -57.25 -13.33
C TYR A 183 -14.99 -56.66 -12.58
N LEU A 184 -15.63 -57.45 -11.73
CA LEU A 184 -16.70 -56.96 -10.84
C LEU A 184 -16.18 -55.86 -9.92
N ALA A 185 -15.03 -56.07 -9.27
CA ALA A 185 -14.41 -55.06 -8.41
C ALA A 185 -14.06 -53.77 -9.17
N GLN A 186 -13.57 -53.90 -10.41
CA GLN A 186 -13.29 -52.75 -11.28
C GLN A 186 -14.56 -51.96 -11.64
N LEU A 187 -15.66 -52.66 -11.96
CA LEU A 187 -16.94 -52.02 -12.25
C LEU A 187 -17.53 -51.34 -11.01
N GLU A 188 -17.48 -51.98 -9.85
CA GLU A 188 -17.91 -51.37 -8.59
C GLU A 188 -17.07 -50.15 -8.20
N GLY A 189 -15.76 -50.18 -8.48
CA GLY A 189 -14.88 -49.01 -8.38
C GLY A 189 -15.35 -47.87 -9.28
N ARG A 190 -15.58 -48.16 -10.56
CA ARG A 190 -15.99 -47.15 -11.54
C ARG A 190 -17.37 -46.57 -11.28
N VAL A 191 -18.30 -47.38 -10.77
CA VAL A 191 -19.63 -46.91 -10.35
C VAL A 191 -19.50 -45.98 -9.13
N ARG A 192 -18.62 -46.28 -8.17
CA ARG A 192 -18.36 -45.39 -7.03
C ARG A 192 -17.73 -44.06 -7.47
N GLU A 193 -16.75 -44.11 -8.36
CA GLU A 193 -16.13 -42.91 -8.95
C GLU A 193 -17.17 -42.04 -9.66
N LEU A 194 -18.03 -42.62 -10.50
CA LEU A 194 -19.08 -41.89 -11.19
C LEU A 194 -20.12 -41.27 -10.24
N LYS A 195 -20.47 -41.97 -9.15
CA LYS A 195 -21.34 -41.41 -8.11
C LYS A 195 -20.68 -40.26 -7.36
N ALA A 196 -19.39 -40.37 -7.03
CA ALA A 196 -18.63 -39.30 -6.41
C ALA A 196 -18.53 -38.08 -7.33
N ASP A 197 -18.21 -38.30 -8.61
CA ASP A 197 -18.18 -37.28 -9.66
C ASP A 197 -19.53 -36.59 -9.84
N MET A 198 -20.64 -37.34 -9.76
CA MET A 198 -21.98 -36.78 -9.86
C MET A 198 -22.27 -35.85 -8.69
N ILE A 199 -21.82 -36.17 -7.47
CA ILE A 199 -22.00 -35.32 -6.30
C ILE A 199 -21.07 -34.10 -6.33
N SER A 200 -19.82 -34.26 -6.79
CA SER A 200 -18.83 -33.18 -6.80
C SER A 200 -18.97 -32.21 -7.98
N LYS A 201 -19.37 -32.70 -9.15
CA LYS A 201 -19.44 -31.90 -10.40
C LYS A 201 -20.85 -31.42 -10.73
N TYR A 202 -21.89 -32.06 -10.18
CA TYR A 202 -23.29 -31.70 -10.44
C TYR A 202 -24.05 -31.43 -9.14
N ILE A 203 -24.41 -30.16 -8.92
CA ILE A 203 -25.35 -29.78 -7.85
C ILE A 203 -26.78 -30.04 -8.37
N PRO A 204 -27.59 -30.86 -7.67
CA PRO A 204 -28.99 -31.05 -8.02
C PRO A 204 -29.74 -29.72 -8.07
N LEU A 205 -30.60 -29.56 -9.06
CA LEU A 205 -31.23 -28.28 -9.39
C LEU A 205 -32.16 -27.76 -8.28
N GLU A 206 -32.67 -28.67 -7.44
CA GLU A 206 -33.44 -28.38 -6.23
C GLU A 206 -32.58 -27.77 -5.11
N SER A 207 -31.34 -28.25 -4.95
CA SER A 207 -30.40 -27.70 -3.97
C SER A 207 -29.92 -26.29 -4.35
N LYS A 208 -29.76 -26.03 -5.66
CA LYS A 208 -29.46 -24.68 -6.16
C LYS A 208 -30.57 -23.67 -5.84
N ALA A 209 -31.84 -24.06 -6.03
CA ALA A 209 -32.97 -23.18 -5.74
C ALA A 209 -33.07 -22.85 -4.23
N GLY A 210 -32.77 -23.82 -3.37
CA GLY A 210 -32.68 -23.60 -1.91
C GLY A 210 -31.58 -22.59 -1.54
N LEU A 211 -30.37 -22.76 -2.08
CA LEU A 211 -29.25 -21.85 -1.84
C LEU A 211 -29.51 -20.43 -2.37
N GLU A 212 -30.19 -20.29 -3.51
CA GLU A 212 -30.60 -18.98 -4.04
C GLU A 212 -31.62 -18.29 -3.11
N GLN A 213 -32.54 -19.05 -2.51
CA GLN A 213 -33.50 -18.53 -1.55
C GLN A 213 -32.84 -18.13 -0.22
N GLU A 214 -31.88 -18.92 0.27
CA GLU A 214 -31.07 -18.59 1.45
C GLU A 214 -30.20 -17.34 1.24
N LEU A 215 -29.61 -17.20 0.05
CA LEU A 215 -28.86 -15.99 -0.33
C LEU A 215 -29.78 -14.77 -0.34
N LYS A 216 -30.97 -14.88 -0.94
CA LYS A 216 -31.95 -13.79 -0.98
C LYS A 216 -32.37 -13.37 0.44
N HIS A 217 -32.68 -14.35 1.30
CA HIS A 217 -33.02 -14.08 2.69
C HIS A 217 -31.86 -13.39 3.46
N SER A 218 -30.62 -13.83 3.23
CA SER A 218 -29.43 -13.22 3.85
C SER A 218 -29.21 -11.78 3.39
N LEU A 219 -29.47 -11.48 2.11
CA LEU A 219 -29.43 -10.12 1.58
C LEU A 219 -30.51 -9.23 2.21
N GLU A 220 -31.75 -9.73 2.34
CA GLU A 220 -32.83 -8.98 2.99
C GLU A 220 -32.52 -8.69 4.47
N LEU A 221 -31.88 -9.61 5.19
CA LEU A 221 -31.42 -9.38 6.55
C LEU A 221 -30.34 -8.29 6.62
N ARG A 222 -29.38 -8.32 5.69
CA ARG A 222 -28.34 -7.30 5.58
C ARG A 222 -28.96 -5.92 5.34
N ASP A 223 -29.87 -5.80 4.39
CA ASP A 223 -30.48 -4.52 4.04
C ASP A 223 -31.30 -3.94 5.20
N LYS A 224 -31.99 -4.80 5.98
CA LYS A 224 -32.66 -4.40 7.23
C LYS A 224 -31.66 -3.92 8.28
N ALA A 225 -30.56 -4.63 8.46
CA ALA A 225 -29.51 -4.24 9.41
C ALA A 225 -28.86 -2.90 9.01
N GLU A 226 -28.63 -2.68 7.72
CA GLU A 226 -28.10 -1.44 7.17
C GLU A 226 -29.05 -0.26 7.40
N ALA A 227 -30.36 -0.46 7.19
CA ALA A 227 -31.38 0.56 7.49
C ALA A 227 -31.43 0.92 8.98
N VAL A 228 -31.22 -0.05 9.89
CA VAL A 228 -31.10 0.22 11.33
C VAL A 228 -29.81 0.95 11.65
N ASN A 229 -28.69 0.54 11.04
CA ASN A 229 -27.39 1.17 11.23
C ASN A 229 -27.40 2.65 10.84
N GLU A 230 -28.03 2.99 9.70
CA GLU A 230 -28.19 4.39 9.28
C GLU A 230 -29.00 5.22 10.28
N LYS A 231 -30.09 4.67 10.84
CA LYS A 231 -30.86 5.34 11.90
C LYS A 231 -30.02 5.56 13.17
N LEU A 232 -29.27 4.55 13.60
CA LEU A 232 -28.38 4.64 14.76
C LEU A 232 -27.28 5.68 14.54
N ARG A 233 -26.71 5.73 13.34
CA ARG A 233 -25.68 6.68 12.94
C ARG A 233 -26.19 8.12 12.95
N LEU A 234 -27.41 8.35 12.44
CA LEU A 234 -28.08 9.65 12.56
C LEU A 234 -28.30 10.06 14.02
N SER A 235 -28.69 9.11 14.88
CA SER A 235 -28.85 9.34 16.32
C SER A 235 -27.52 9.68 17.01
N TYR A 236 -26.47 8.89 16.76
CA TYR A 236 -25.13 9.11 17.28
C TYR A 236 -24.58 10.48 16.88
N ASN A 237 -24.74 10.87 15.61
CA ASN A 237 -24.32 12.18 15.13
C ASN A 237 -25.07 13.32 15.83
N ARG A 238 -26.37 13.16 16.10
CA ARG A 238 -27.15 14.14 16.87
C ARG A 238 -26.61 14.28 18.29
N ILE A 239 -26.41 13.15 18.98
CA ILE A 239 -25.92 13.14 20.36
C ILE A 239 -24.52 13.74 20.43
N THR A 240 -23.62 13.39 19.51
CA THR A 240 -22.25 13.89 19.48
C THR A 240 -22.19 15.39 19.22
N LEU A 241 -23.01 15.90 18.30
CA LEU A 241 -23.09 17.35 18.04
C LEU A 241 -23.58 18.12 19.28
N VAL A 242 -24.61 17.60 19.95
CA VAL A 242 -25.12 18.18 21.19
C VAL A 242 -24.07 18.12 22.29
N ALA A 243 -23.41 16.98 22.48
CA ALA A 243 -22.34 16.80 23.47
C ALA A 243 -21.16 17.77 23.22
N ASN A 244 -20.75 17.92 21.96
CA ASN A 244 -19.70 18.87 21.59
C ASN A 244 -20.13 20.31 21.86
N ALA A 245 -21.35 20.70 21.49
CA ALA A 245 -21.88 22.05 21.76
C ALA A 245 -21.95 22.34 23.28
N VAL A 246 -22.41 21.37 24.06
CA VAL A 246 -22.44 21.46 25.53
C VAL A 246 -21.03 21.56 26.11
N SER A 247 -20.06 20.81 25.57
CA SER A 247 -18.67 20.87 26.02
C SER A 247 -18.01 22.22 25.71
N VAL A 248 -18.34 22.82 24.56
CA VAL A 248 -17.84 24.14 24.15
C VAL A 248 -18.47 25.23 25.03
N TRP A 249 -19.77 25.13 25.31
CA TRP A 249 -20.45 26.04 26.23
C TRP A 249 -19.94 25.92 27.67
N ALA A 250 -19.67 24.70 28.14
CA ALA A 250 -19.11 24.48 29.48
C ALA A 250 -17.72 25.10 29.65
N LYS A 251 -16.97 25.28 28.55
CA LYS A 251 -15.65 25.91 28.50
C LYS A 251 -15.69 27.41 28.22
N SER A 252 -16.83 27.97 27.83
CA SER A 252 -16.97 29.42 27.57
C SER A 252 -17.44 30.17 28.82
N ASP A 253 -17.42 31.49 28.76
CA ASP A 253 -17.86 32.38 29.85
C ASP A 253 -19.39 32.36 30.12
N LYS A 254 -20.11 31.36 29.59
CA LYS A 254 -21.56 31.14 29.74
C LYS A 254 -22.42 32.36 29.38
N SER A 255 -21.92 33.22 28.50
CA SER A 255 -22.56 34.48 28.09
C SER A 255 -23.82 34.29 27.24
N THR A 256 -24.00 33.12 26.62
CA THR A 256 -25.21 32.74 25.88
C THR A 256 -25.92 31.58 26.57
N SER A 257 -27.26 31.58 26.53
CA SER A 257 -28.06 30.50 27.09
C SER A 257 -27.84 29.20 26.32
N LEU A 258 -27.69 28.08 27.04
CA LEU A 258 -27.51 26.75 26.45
C LEU A 258 -28.68 26.38 25.52
N GLN A 259 -29.90 26.85 25.83
CA GLN A 259 -31.07 26.64 24.99
C GLN A 259 -30.93 27.35 23.63
N GLU A 260 -30.32 28.53 23.60
CA GLU A 260 -30.17 29.34 22.39
C GLU A 260 -29.04 28.81 21.49
N LEU A 261 -27.94 28.33 22.09
CA LEU A 261 -26.88 27.62 21.36
C LEU A 261 -27.37 26.30 20.76
N LEU A 262 -28.17 25.52 21.51
CA LEU A 262 -28.74 24.29 20.99
C LEU A 262 -29.73 24.57 19.85
N SER A 263 -30.56 25.61 19.97
CA SER A 263 -31.45 26.04 18.88
C SER A 263 -30.68 26.47 17.63
N GLN A 264 -29.59 27.23 17.77
CA GLN A 264 -28.75 27.63 16.64
C GLN A 264 -28.02 26.45 15.97
N VAL A 265 -27.56 25.47 16.75
CA VAL A 265 -26.91 24.25 16.23
C VAL A 265 -27.93 23.32 15.55
N MET A 266 -29.17 23.29 16.04
CA MET A 266 -30.28 22.55 15.44
C MET A 266 -30.82 23.23 14.17
N GLU A 267 -30.92 24.57 14.13
CA GLU A 267 -31.40 25.34 12.97
C GLU A 267 -30.39 25.37 11.82
N LYS A 268 -29.09 25.45 12.11
CA LYS A 268 -28.04 25.29 11.09
C LYS A 268 -28.10 23.91 10.39
N LYS A 269 -28.86 22.95 10.93
CA LYS A 269 -28.96 21.58 10.41
C LYS A 269 -29.92 21.38 9.24
N GLU A 270 -30.93 22.24 9.02
CA GLU A 270 -31.80 22.11 7.83
C GLU A 270 -31.08 22.57 6.55
N VAL A 271 -30.25 23.61 6.61
CA VAL A 271 -29.35 24.01 5.50
C VAL A 271 -28.21 22.99 5.33
N VAL A 272 -27.72 22.44 6.44
CA VAL A 272 -26.73 21.36 6.44
C VAL A 272 -27.36 20.01 6.11
N LYS A 273 -28.67 19.82 5.96
CA LYS A 273 -29.25 18.56 5.46
C LYS A 273 -29.03 18.40 3.96
N ALA A 274 -29.04 19.49 3.18
CA ALA A 274 -28.68 19.48 1.76
C ALA A 274 -27.16 19.53 1.56
N ALA A 275 -26.46 20.39 2.31
CA ALA A 275 -25.00 20.45 2.26
C ALA A 275 -24.33 19.21 2.89
N ALA A 276 -24.99 18.51 3.80
CA ALA A 276 -24.54 17.25 4.38
C ALA A 276 -25.26 16.03 3.82
N ALA A 277 -26.29 16.12 2.97
CA ALA A 277 -26.53 15.05 2.00
C ALA A 277 -25.37 15.02 0.97
N PHE A 278 -24.84 16.19 0.59
CA PHE A 278 -23.65 16.32 -0.26
C PHE A 278 -22.32 16.11 0.48
N SER A 279 -22.25 16.42 1.79
CA SER A 279 -21.05 16.23 2.62
C SER A 279 -21.08 14.97 3.50
N ILE A 280 -22.21 14.27 3.70
CA ILE A 280 -22.30 12.98 4.43
C ILE A 280 -22.42 11.80 3.46
N SER A 281 -22.88 12.00 2.20
CA SER A 281 -22.55 11.04 1.14
C SER A 281 -21.02 10.83 1.10
N HIS A 282 -20.25 11.90 1.30
CA HIS A 282 -18.80 11.88 1.37
C HIS A 282 -18.19 11.39 2.69
N ILE A 283 -19.01 11.13 3.73
CA ILE A 283 -18.49 10.59 5.00
C ILE A 283 -18.57 9.06 4.97
N PHE A 284 -19.51 8.42 4.25
CA PHE A 284 -19.57 6.94 4.18
C PHE A 284 -19.99 6.29 2.84
N GLU A 285 -20.19 7.02 1.73
CA GLU A 285 -19.84 6.49 0.41
C GLU A 285 -18.53 7.14 -0.03
N HIS A 286 -17.48 6.32 -0.07
CA HIS A 286 -16.14 6.67 -0.50
C HIS A 286 -15.55 7.92 0.17
N ASP A 287 -15.06 7.72 1.39
CA ASP A 287 -14.00 8.54 1.98
C ASP A 287 -13.00 8.93 0.84
N PRO A 288 -12.77 10.23 0.58
CA PRO A 288 -11.85 10.68 -0.47
C PRO A 288 -10.42 10.24 -0.18
N SER A 289 -10.13 9.86 1.07
CA SER A 289 -8.91 9.16 1.40
C SER A 289 -8.97 7.69 1.00
N LYS A 290 -10.11 6.99 1.00
CA LYS A 290 -10.25 5.59 0.54
C LYS A 290 -10.37 5.41 -0.98
N SER A 291 -11.03 6.33 -1.70
CA SER A 291 -11.02 6.34 -3.17
C SER A 291 -9.62 6.66 -3.69
N LYS A 292 -8.98 7.66 -3.08
CA LYS A 292 -7.59 7.99 -3.36
C LYS A 292 -6.63 6.91 -2.86
N GLU A 293 -6.91 6.24 -1.75
CA GLU A 293 -6.13 5.08 -1.29
C GLU A 293 -6.29 3.89 -2.23
N ALA A 294 -7.46 3.67 -2.83
CA ALA A 294 -7.65 2.61 -3.82
C ALA A 294 -6.93 2.94 -5.14
N GLU A 295 -6.97 4.20 -5.57
CA GLU A 295 -6.17 4.70 -6.70
C GLU A 295 -4.67 4.62 -6.40
N ASP A 296 -4.23 5.11 -5.24
CA ASP A 296 -2.84 5.06 -4.77
C ASP A 296 -2.39 3.59 -4.65
N LEU A 297 -3.22 2.69 -4.11
CA LEU A 297 -2.94 1.25 -4.01
C LEU A 297 -2.75 0.62 -5.39
N LEU A 298 -3.62 0.93 -6.34
CA LEU A 298 -3.49 0.48 -7.72
C LEU A 298 -2.22 1.06 -8.36
N GLU A 299 -1.93 2.35 -8.16
CA GLU A 299 -0.72 3.00 -8.66
C GLU A 299 0.56 2.33 -8.11
N TYR A 300 0.62 2.03 -6.81
CA TYR A 300 1.75 1.31 -6.20
C TYR A 300 1.91 -0.10 -6.79
N ILE A 301 0.80 -0.82 -7.00
CA ILE A 301 0.82 -2.17 -7.56
C ILE A 301 1.24 -2.14 -9.04
N GLU A 302 0.68 -1.22 -9.83
CA GLU A 302 1.00 -1.03 -11.24
C GLU A 302 2.47 -0.65 -11.42
N ARG A 303 2.94 0.35 -10.67
CA ARG A 303 4.34 0.79 -10.71
C ARG A 303 5.31 -0.33 -10.31
N PHE A 304 4.96 -1.13 -9.31
CA PHE A 304 5.75 -2.31 -8.97
C PHE A 304 5.78 -3.33 -10.11
N ASN A 305 4.63 -3.64 -10.72
CA ASN A 305 4.55 -4.58 -11.83
C ASN A 305 5.29 -4.07 -13.08
N GLU A 306 5.31 -2.75 -13.33
CA GLU A 306 6.13 -2.13 -14.37
C GLU A 306 7.62 -2.39 -14.13
N LEU A 307 8.15 -2.03 -12.96
CA LEU A 307 9.55 -2.25 -12.60
C LEU A 307 9.94 -3.73 -12.71
N PHE A 308 9.03 -4.61 -12.30
CA PHE A 308 9.20 -6.05 -12.38
C PHE A 308 9.24 -6.55 -13.84
N SER A 309 8.38 -6.00 -14.70
CA SER A 309 8.33 -6.34 -16.13
C SER A 309 9.54 -5.82 -16.91
N TYR A 310 10.08 -4.66 -16.51
CA TYR A 310 11.33 -4.12 -17.06
C TYR A 310 12.60 -4.85 -16.59
N GLY A 311 12.47 -5.87 -15.73
CA GLY A 311 13.61 -6.63 -15.19
C GLY A 311 14.44 -5.86 -14.17
N GLN A 312 13.95 -4.71 -13.68
CA GLN A 312 14.61 -3.89 -12.66
C GLN A 312 14.29 -4.40 -11.25
N TYR A 313 14.69 -5.64 -10.96
CA TYR A 313 14.28 -6.33 -9.74
C TYR A 313 14.81 -5.68 -8.45
N GLU A 314 15.99 -5.07 -8.49
CA GLU A 314 16.57 -4.35 -7.34
C GLU A 314 15.75 -3.10 -7.00
N ALA A 315 15.39 -2.31 -8.02
CA ALA A 315 14.52 -1.14 -7.84
C ALA A 315 13.12 -1.55 -7.38
N ALA A 316 12.56 -2.63 -7.95
CA ALA A 316 11.27 -3.19 -7.54
C ALA A 316 11.28 -3.66 -6.08
N ALA A 317 12.39 -4.27 -5.62
CA ALA A 317 12.58 -4.72 -4.25
C ALA A 317 12.58 -3.55 -3.25
N VAL A 318 13.36 -2.50 -3.54
CA VAL A 318 13.40 -1.29 -2.71
C VAL A 318 12.05 -0.57 -2.70
N TYR A 319 11.39 -0.48 -3.85
CA TYR A 319 10.07 0.13 -3.98
C TYR A 319 9.02 -0.61 -3.16
N ALA A 320 8.97 -1.94 -3.25
CA ALA A 320 8.06 -2.76 -2.45
C ALA A 320 8.35 -2.66 -0.95
N ALA A 321 9.63 -2.58 -0.56
CA ALA A 321 10.03 -2.46 0.84
C ALA A 321 9.68 -1.10 1.48
N ASN A 322 9.73 -0.02 0.71
CA ASN A 322 9.41 1.36 1.13
C ASN A 322 7.97 1.75 0.87
N CYS A 323 7.16 0.84 0.33
CA CYS A 323 5.76 1.11 0.02
C CYS A 323 4.99 1.50 1.32
N PRO A 324 4.31 2.66 1.33
CA PRO A 324 3.57 3.12 2.50
C PRO A 324 2.51 2.11 2.91
N ARG A 325 2.25 2.03 4.23
CA ARG A 325 1.33 1.04 4.84
C ARG A 325 1.70 -0.43 4.61
N GLY A 326 2.83 -0.72 3.96
CA GLY A 326 3.28 -2.08 3.71
C GLY A 326 2.41 -2.86 2.72
N ILE A 327 1.75 -2.19 1.78
CA ILE A 327 0.85 -2.81 0.79
C ILE A 327 1.54 -3.95 0.02
N LEU A 328 2.79 -3.72 -0.40
CA LEU A 328 3.62 -4.68 -1.14
C LEU A 328 4.49 -5.56 -0.22
N ARG A 329 4.26 -5.53 1.11
CA ARG A 329 4.93 -6.39 2.09
C ARG A 329 4.08 -7.63 2.37
N ASN A 330 3.69 -8.33 1.31
CA ASN A 330 2.78 -9.49 1.38
C ASN A 330 3.43 -10.75 0.76
N GLU A 331 2.81 -11.89 1.05
CA GLU A 331 3.27 -13.19 0.55
C GLU A 331 3.22 -13.28 -0.99
N GLU A 332 2.26 -12.62 -1.62
CA GLU A 332 2.14 -12.58 -3.09
C GLU A 332 3.35 -11.91 -3.75
N THR A 333 3.81 -10.79 -3.21
CA THR A 333 4.99 -10.07 -3.72
C THR A 333 6.25 -10.91 -3.55
N MET A 334 6.38 -11.56 -2.39
CA MET A 334 7.45 -12.53 -2.14
C MET A 334 7.43 -13.68 -3.15
N MET A 335 6.25 -14.26 -3.43
CA MET A 335 6.11 -15.36 -4.39
C MET A 335 6.49 -14.94 -5.82
N LYS A 336 6.21 -13.69 -6.22
CA LYS A 336 6.69 -13.14 -7.50
C LYS A 336 8.21 -13.14 -7.57
N PHE A 337 8.91 -12.66 -6.53
CA PHE A 337 10.37 -12.70 -6.48
C PHE A 337 10.92 -14.13 -6.45
N LYS A 338 10.24 -15.04 -5.74
CA LYS A 338 10.63 -16.46 -5.66
C LYS A 338 10.53 -17.16 -7.02
N ALA A 339 9.54 -16.81 -7.85
CA ALA A 339 9.34 -17.39 -9.17
C ALA A 339 10.47 -17.06 -10.17
N LEU A 340 11.25 -16.00 -9.97
CA LEU A 340 12.33 -15.60 -10.88
C LEU A 340 13.52 -16.57 -10.85
N GLY A 341 13.70 -17.34 -9.78
CA GLY A 341 14.85 -18.23 -9.60
C GLY A 341 16.20 -17.51 -9.57
N ALA A 342 17.29 -18.27 -9.70
CA ALA A 342 18.64 -17.74 -9.74
C ALA A 342 18.95 -17.12 -11.10
N VAL A 343 19.18 -15.80 -11.12
CA VAL A 343 19.63 -15.07 -12.32
C VAL A 343 21.15 -15.22 -12.42
N LYS A 344 21.65 -15.77 -13.54
CA LYS A 344 23.07 -16.09 -13.75
C LYS A 344 24.00 -14.92 -13.33
N GLY A 345 24.82 -15.17 -12.31
CA GLY A 345 25.88 -14.26 -11.86
C GLY A 345 25.41 -13.06 -11.02
N ARG A 346 24.13 -12.98 -10.64
CA ARG A 346 23.61 -11.94 -9.74
C ARG A 346 23.05 -12.57 -8.46
N ILE A 347 23.14 -11.84 -7.36
CA ILE A 347 22.52 -12.20 -6.08
C ILE A 347 21.02 -12.39 -6.29
N LEU A 348 20.43 -13.40 -5.64
CA LEU A 348 19.01 -13.72 -5.78
C LEU A 348 18.15 -12.44 -5.58
N PRO A 349 17.29 -12.08 -6.54
CA PRO A 349 16.38 -10.94 -6.40
C PRO A 349 15.52 -11.02 -5.12
N LEU A 350 15.18 -12.24 -4.72
CA LEU A 350 14.48 -12.53 -3.48
C LEU A 350 15.29 -12.14 -2.23
N LEU A 351 16.61 -12.37 -2.23
CA LEU A 351 17.47 -11.97 -1.11
C LEU A 351 17.55 -10.45 -0.99
N ARG A 352 17.68 -9.74 -2.11
CA ARG A 352 17.67 -8.27 -2.16
C ARG A 352 16.34 -7.68 -1.67
N TYR A 353 15.22 -8.31 -2.01
CA TYR A 353 13.90 -7.95 -1.47
C TYR A 353 13.85 -8.08 0.05
N PHE A 354 14.31 -9.19 0.62
CA PHE A 354 14.34 -9.38 2.08
C PHE A 354 15.29 -8.42 2.79
N GLU A 355 16.46 -8.15 2.22
CA GLU A 355 17.40 -7.15 2.72
C GLU A 355 16.73 -5.78 2.81
N ALA A 356 16.12 -5.31 1.71
CA ALA A 356 15.40 -4.04 1.68
C ALA A 356 14.23 -4.02 2.68
N LEU A 357 13.44 -5.09 2.76
CA LEU A 357 12.30 -5.20 3.69
C LEU A 357 12.71 -5.09 5.17
N ILE A 358 13.78 -5.78 5.55
CA ILE A 358 14.25 -5.83 6.94
C ILE A 358 14.90 -4.50 7.31
N SER A 359 15.69 -3.91 6.42
CA SER A 359 16.24 -2.56 6.60
C SER A 359 15.13 -1.49 6.73
N SER A 360 14.07 -1.55 5.91
CA SER A 360 12.99 -0.55 5.93
C SER A 360 11.97 -0.76 7.06
N SER A 361 12.01 -1.91 7.76
CA SER A 361 11.11 -2.22 8.90
C SER A 361 11.24 -1.24 10.08
N ALA A 362 12.23 -0.34 10.08
CA ALA A 362 12.30 0.77 11.03
C ALA A 362 11.29 1.87 10.80
N ALA A 363 10.95 2.13 9.55
CA ALA A 363 9.99 3.17 9.21
C ALA A 363 8.54 2.67 9.31
N VAL A 364 8.33 1.36 9.20
CA VAL A 364 7.01 0.74 9.09
C VAL A 364 6.75 -0.13 10.34
N ARG A 365 5.72 0.21 11.14
CA ARG A 365 5.36 -0.46 12.41
C ARG A 365 4.82 -1.90 12.27
N HIS A 366 5.15 -2.61 11.20
CA HIS A 366 4.67 -3.97 10.93
C HIS A 366 5.84 -4.96 10.84
N PRO A 367 6.05 -5.80 11.87
CA PRO A 367 7.00 -6.89 11.83
C PRO A 367 6.72 -7.85 10.66
N LEU A 368 7.76 -8.47 10.11
CA LEU A 368 7.59 -9.49 9.07
C LEU A 368 6.82 -10.69 9.62
N CYS A 369 5.91 -11.25 8.81
CA CYS A 369 5.18 -12.46 9.14
C CYS A 369 6.13 -13.66 9.33
N ALA A 370 5.73 -14.63 10.16
CA ALA A 370 6.46 -15.87 10.43
C ALA A 370 6.83 -16.64 9.14
N ALA A 371 5.90 -16.75 8.18
CA ALA A 371 6.14 -17.44 6.91
C ALA A 371 7.20 -16.74 6.06
N MET A 372 7.16 -15.40 5.99
CA MET A 372 8.14 -14.61 5.25
C MET A 372 9.52 -14.64 5.91
N THR A 373 9.56 -14.64 7.25
CA THR A 373 10.80 -14.75 8.02
C THR A 373 11.50 -16.08 7.77
N LEU A 374 10.75 -17.19 7.75
CA LEU A 374 11.27 -18.50 7.41
C LEU A 374 11.90 -18.53 6.02
N GLU A 375 11.21 -17.98 5.01
CA GLU A 375 11.71 -17.95 3.63
C GLU A 375 12.92 -17.01 3.49
N ALA A 376 12.96 -15.89 4.22
CA ALA A 376 14.12 -15.00 4.25
C ALA A 376 15.38 -15.70 4.76
N ILE A 377 15.27 -16.42 5.89
CA ILE A 377 16.38 -17.16 6.48
C ILE A 377 16.86 -18.27 5.54
N LYS A 378 15.95 -19.07 4.98
CA LYS A 378 16.29 -20.11 3.99
C LYS A 378 17.05 -19.51 2.80
N CYS A 379 16.55 -18.40 2.25
CA CYS A 379 17.16 -17.72 1.12
C CYS A 379 18.60 -17.25 1.42
N ALA A 380 18.80 -16.60 2.57
CA ALA A 380 20.12 -16.10 2.97
C ALA A 380 21.13 -17.23 3.24
N LEU A 381 20.68 -18.34 3.84
CA LEU A 381 21.53 -19.52 4.07
C LEU A 381 21.91 -20.25 2.78
N CYS A 382 21.00 -20.33 1.80
CA CYS A 382 21.30 -20.90 0.48
C CYS A 382 22.40 -20.12 -0.26
N GLU A 383 22.40 -18.79 -0.12
CA GLU A 383 23.41 -17.87 -0.69
C GLU A 383 24.69 -17.77 0.18
N LYS A 384 24.81 -18.57 1.25
CA LYS A 384 25.93 -18.55 2.22
C LYS A 384 26.16 -17.19 2.89
N GLN A 385 25.13 -16.35 2.98
CA GLN A 385 25.15 -15.03 3.61
C GLN A 385 24.78 -15.12 5.10
N PHE A 386 25.52 -15.94 5.86
CA PHE A 386 25.23 -16.17 7.29
C PHE A 386 25.30 -14.90 8.14
N ASN A 387 26.22 -13.97 7.81
CA ASN A 387 26.34 -12.68 8.49
C ASN A 387 25.04 -11.87 8.42
N LEU A 388 24.29 -12.00 7.33
CA LEU A 388 23.02 -11.31 7.12
C LEU A 388 21.93 -11.89 8.04
N VAL A 389 21.89 -13.23 8.17
CA VAL A 389 20.98 -13.92 9.12
C VAL A 389 21.31 -13.52 10.56
N MET A 390 22.59 -13.51 10.93
CA MET A 390 23.03 -13.05 12.25
C MET A 390 22.56 -11.62 12.53
N HIS A 391 22.74 -10.72 11.57
CA HIS A 391 22.27 -9.35 11.68
C HIS A 391 20.75 -9.26 11.86
N TRP A 392 19.98 -9.97 11.04
CA TRP A 392 18.52 -9.93 11.10
C TRP A 392 17.97 -10.52 12.40
N VAL A 393 18.55 -11.61 12.90
CA VAL A 393 18.12 -12.27 14.13
C VAL A 393 18.43 -11.42 15.35
N THR A 394 19.64 -10.84 15.41
CA THR A 394 20.08 -10.02 16.55
C THR A 394 19.32 -8.71 16.68
N GLN A 395 18.80 -8.15 15.58
CA GLN A 395 17.96 -6.95 15.66
C GLN A 395 16.58 -7.19 16.30
N GLN A 396 16.14 -8.44 16.46
CA GLN A 396 14.84 -8.82 17.07
C GLN A 396 13.61 -8.15 16.42
N ARG A 397 13.62 -7.95 15.10
CA ARG A 397 12.54 -7.26 14.35
C ARG A 397 11.73 -8.20 13.47
N LEU A 398 11.98 -9.48 13.64
CA LEU A 398 11.36 -10.57 12.90
C LEU A 398 10.36 -11.27 13.81
N THR A 399 9.25 -11.71 13.22
CA THR A 399 8.39 -12.67 13.91
C THR A 399 8.96 -14.05 13.65
N PHE A 400 9.61 -14.65 14.65
CA PHE A 400 10.16 -15.99 14.51
C PHE A 400 9.05 -17.05 14.53
N CYS A 401 9.37 -18.20 13.94
CA CYS A 401 8.60 -19.42 14.07
C CYS A 401 9.52 -20.59 14.41
N GLU A 402 8.95 -21.68 14.93
CA GLU A 402 9.71 -22.89 15.28
C GLU A 402 10.52 -23.41 14.09
N ALA A 403 9.91 -23.48 12.90
CA ALA A 403 10.57 -23.91 11.68
C ALA A 403 11.76 -23.02 11.28
N ALA A 404 11.75 -21.72 11.63
CA ALA A 404 12.87 -20.82 11.35
C ALA A 404 14.07 -21.14 12.26
N GLY A 405 13.81 -21.48 13.53
CA GLY A 405 14.84 -21.98 14.44
C GLY A 405 15.42 -23.30 13.96
N ASP A 406 14.57 -24.23 13.49
CA ASP A 406 14.99 -25.54 12.98
C ASP A 406 15.93 -25.39 11.77
N VAL A 407 15.62 -24.48 10.83
CA VAL A 407 16.48 -24.21 9.66
C VAL A 407 17.86 -23.66 10.06
N ILE A 408 17.93 -22.76 11.04
CA ILE A 408 19.21 -22.20 11.53
C ILE A 408 20.03 -23.30 12.23
N TYR A 409 19.34 -24.13 13.01
CA TYR A 409 19.94 -25.26 13.72
C TYR A 409 20.53 -26.28 12.75
N ASP A 410 19.74 -26.72 11.76
CA ASP A 410 20.16 -27.69 10.75
C ASP A 410 21.35 -27.18 9.94
N TYR A 411 21.38 -25.89 9.61
CA TYR A 411 22.52 -25.27 8.94
C TYR A 411 23.81 -25.34 9.76
N GLY A 412 23.72 -25.18 11.09
CA GLY A 412 24.86 -25.29 12.00
C GLY A 412 25.46 -26.71 12.09
N GLU A 413 24.65 -27.74 11.83
CA GLU A 413 25.13 -29.13 11.74
C GLU A 413 25.86 -29.40 10.41
N VAL A 414 25.48 -28.69 9.33
CA VAL A 414 26.12 -28.79 8.01
C VAL A 414 27.42 -27.97 7.95
N GLU A 415 27.48 -26.81 8.61
CA GLU A 415 28.65 -25.91 8.61
C GLU A 415 29.29 -25.79 10.01
N PRO A 416 30.24 -26.69 10.38
CA PRO A 416 30.77 -26.78 11.74
C PRO A 416 31.51 -25.53 12.22
N PHE A 417 32.04 -24.71 11.31
CA PHE A 417 32.73 -23.46 11.64
C PHE A 417 31.81 -22.43 12.31
N ASN A 418 30.51 -22.41 11.94
CA ASN A 418 29.52 -21.47 12.47
C ASN A 418 28.59 -22.12 13.51
N GLN A 419 28.81 -23.39 13.88
CA GLN A 419 27.91 -24.17 14.72
C GLN A 419 27.54 -23.47 16.04
N SER A 420 28.52 -22.93 16.76
CA SER A 420 28.27 -22.21 18.02
C SER A 420 27.40 -20.97 17.84
N LYS A 421 27.62 -20.22 16.75
CA LYS A 421 26.82 -19.04 16.38
C LYS A 421 25.41 -19.45 15.95
N CYS A 422 25.27 -20.50 15.15
CA CYS A 422 23.97 -21.05 14.73
C CYS A 422 23.14 -21.48 15.94
N LEU A 423 23.75 -22.18 16.90
CA LEU A 423 23.07 -22.60 18.13
C LEU A 423 22.58 -21.41 18.95
N ALA A 424 23.38 -20.34 19.04
CA ALA A 424 22.99 -19.11 19.73
C ALA A 424 21.82 -18.38 19.03
N LEU A 425 21.86 -18.31 17.70
CA LEU A 425 20.77 -17.71 16.91
C LEU A 425 19.48 -18.54 16.97
N ALA A 426 19.59 -19.87 16.89
CA ALA A 426 18.45 -20.78 17.01
C ALA A 426 17.81 -20.68 18.40
N GLN A 427 18.61 -20.58 19.46
CA GLN A 427 18.13 -20.31 20.82
C GLN A 427 17.29 -19.03 20.89
N ILE A 428 17.77 -17.93 20.30
CA ILE A 428 17.03 -16.65 20.26
C ILE A 428 15.68 -16.86 19.56
N ALA A 429 15.68 -17.48 18.37
CA ALA A 429 14.46 -17.77 17.62
C ALA A 429 13.46 -18.62 18.43
N TYR A 430 13.90 -19.73 19.03
CA TYR A 430 13.02 -20.59 19.84
C TYR A 430 12.49 -19.90 21.09
N SER A 431 13.32 -19.08 21.74
CA SER A 431 12.92 -18.35 22.95
C SER A 431 11.80 -17.34 22.68
N GLN A 432 11.83 -16.67 21.52
CA GLN A 432 10.80 -15.72 21.10
C GLN A 432 9.51 -16.42 20.63
N CYS A 433 9.63 -17.64 20.11
CA CYS A 433 8.47 -18.46 19.71
C CYS A 433 7.74 -19.14 20.88
N GLY A 434 8.24 -19.03 22.11
CA GLY A 434 7.70 -19.78 23.26
C GLY A 434 8.02 -21.28 23.24
N VAL A 435 8.92 -21.75 22.36
CA VAL A 435 9.33 -23.16 22.28
C VAL A 435 10.52 -23.40 23.21
N HIS A 436 10.26 -23.31 24.51
CA HIS A 436 11.30 -23.32 25.55
C HIS A 436 12.12 -24.62 25.61
N LYS A 437 11.53 -25.77 25.23
CA LYS A 437 12.22 -27.07 25.19
C LYS A 437 13.40 -27.06 24.21
N LYS A 438 13.17 -26.55 22.98
CA LYS A 438 14.21 -26.47 21.95
C LYS A 438 15.25 -25.38 22.28
N ALA A 439 14.82 -24.27 22.90
CA ALA A 439 15.74 -23.23 23.38
C ALA A 439 16.70 -23.77 24.47
N ALA A 440 16.19 -24.53 25.44
CA ALA A 440 17.00 -25.17 26.47
C ALA A 440 17.96 -26.23 25.89
N LEU A 441 17.51 -26.99 24.89
CA LEU A 441 18.38 -27.94 24.19
C LEU A 441 19.55 -27.25 23.48
N CYS A 442 19.30 -26.09 22.86
CA CYS A 442 20.37 -25.28 22.26
C CYS A 442 21.39 -24.80 23.30
N LEU A 443 20.94 -24.33 24.47
CA LEU A 443 21.80 -23.94 25.58
C LEU A 443 22.68 -25.09 26.08
N CYS A 444 22.10 -26.29 26.23
CA CYS A 444 22.84 -27.49 26.61
C CYS A 444 23.91 -27.84 25.57
N LYS A 445 23.57 -27.79 24.27
CA LYS A 445 24.51 -28.06 23.18
C LYS A 445 25.63 -27.02 23.07
N GLN A 446 25.40 -25.79 23.51
CA GLN A 446 26.45 -24.76 23.62
C GLN A 446 27.38 -24.96 24.83
N GLY A 447 27.10 -25.93 25.72
CA GLY A 447 27.84 -26.13 26.97
C GLY A 447 27.40 -25.22 28.12
N GLN A 448 26.34 -24.43 27.95
CA GLN A 448 25.81 -23.51 28.97
C GLN A 448 24.78 -24.19 29.88
N ILE A 449 25.22 -25.21 30.62
CA ILE A 449 24.34 -26.06 31.43
C ILE A 449 23.67 -25.27 32.58
N CYS A 450 24.43 -24.43 33.28
CA CYS A 450 23.87 -23.59 34.36
C CYS A 450 22.79 -22.63 33.82
N GLY A 451 23.06 -21.98 32.69
CA GLY A 451 22.08 -21.10 32.04
C GLY A 451 20.83 -21.85 31.55
N ALA A 452 20.98 -23.09 31.07
CA ALA A 452 19.85 -23.94 30.72
C ALA A 452 18.99 -24.28 31.95
N MET A 453 19.61 -24.57 33.09
CA MET A 453 18.89 -24.85 34.35
C MET A 453 18.10 -23.62 34.83
N ASP A 454 18.72 -22.45 34.84
CA ASP A 454 18.07 -21.20 35.23
C ASP A 454 16.90 -20.86 34.29
N TYR A 455 17.11 -21.03 32.98
CA TYR A 455 16.08 -20.83 31.96
C TYR A 455 14.90 -21.79 32.18
N ILE A 456 15.16 -23.09 32.36
CA ILE A 456 14.11 -24.07 32.65
C ILE A 456 13.37 -23.72 33.95
N GLN A 457 14.07 -23.26 35.00
CA GLN A 457 13.46 -22.90 36.27
C GLN A 457 12.53 -21.68 36.16
N GLN A 458 12.88 -20.69 35.34
CA GLN A 458 12.03 -19.53 35.07
C GLN A 458 10.74 -19.90 34.33
N PHE A 459 10.81 -20.84 33.38
CA PHE A 459 9.65 -21.24 32.56
C PHE A 459 8.89 -22.47 33.07
N LYS A 460 9.30 -23.08 34.20
CA LYS A 460 8.60 -24.20 34.88
C LYS A 460 7.17 -23.87 35.35
N HIS A 461 6.79 -22.59 35.41
CA HIS A 461 5.42 -22.16 35.75
C HIS A 461 4.50 -21.99 34.52
N LEU A 462 5.04 -22.15 33.31
CA LEU A 462 4.30 -22.08 32.04
C LEU A 462 4.40 -23.44 31.35
N THR A 463 3.81 -24.46 31.98
CA THR A 463 3.75 -25.81 31.40
C THR A 463 2.31 -26.20 31.18
N LEU A 464 1.93 -26.43 29.92
CA LEU A 464 1.62 -27.74 29.34
C LEU A 464 0.80 -27.56 28.06
#